data_AF-A0A432WZ85-F1
#
_entry.id   AF-A0A432WZ85-F1
#
_cell.length_a   1.000
_cell.length_b   1.000
_cell.length_c   1.000
_cell.angle_alpha   90.00
_cell.angle_beta   90.00
_cell.angle_gamma   90.00
#
_symmetry.space_group_name_H-M   'P 1'
#
loop_
_entity.id
_entity.type
_entity.pdbx_description
1 polymer ?
#
loop_
_entity_poly.entity_id
_entity_poly.type
_entity_poly.pdbx_seq_one_letter_code
_entity_poly.pdbx_strand_id
1 'polypeptide(L)'
;MCESTYYPVTVLCQVMGVSRSAFYGWKQRPGKLIPAQELKMRRRMKKLFELSRESLGNREMMKKLRGEGYEIGRYRVRKLMKQMKLIVRQRVAYKVKRSANILTLLLTTY
;
A
#
# COMPACT_ATOMS: atom_id res chain seq x y z
N MET A 1 27.38 6.14 -1.48
CA MET A 1 27.31 7.58 -1.13
C MET A 1 28.71 8.12 -1.37
N CYS A 2 28.90 8.99 -2.36
CA CYS A 2 30.21 9.53 -2.72
C CYS A 2 30.56 10.65 -1.73
N GLU A 3 31.62 10.47 -0.95
CA GLU A 3 32.11 11.48 -0.02
C GLU A 3 32.60 12.70 -0.82
N SER A 4 31.96 13.85 -0.62
CA SER A 4 32.34 15.12 -1.27
C SER A 4 33.63 15.74 -0.68
N THR A 5 34.45 14.94 0.01
CA THR A 5 35.66 15.37 0.72
C THR A 5 36.89 15.37 -0.19
N TYR A 6 36.87 14.58 -1.28
CA TYR A 6 38.04 14.39 -2.16
C TYR A 6 37.96 15.13 -3.51
N TYR A 7 36.76 15.45 -4.01
CA TYR A 7 36.58 16.07 -5.33
C TYR A 7 35.55 17.19 -5.33
N PRO A 8 35.77 18.28 -6.11
CA PRO A 8 34.82 19.36 -6.19
C PRO A 8 33.52 18.90 -6.87
N VAL A 9 32.37 19.35 -6.33
CA VAL A 9 31.01 19.01 -6.81
C VAL A 9 30.84 19.29 -8.30
N THR A 10 31.55 20.28 -8.84
CA THR A 10 31.60 20.60 -10.28
C THR A 10 32.04 19.41 -11.13
N VAL A 11 33.16 18.77 -10.76
CA VAL A 11 33.72 17.61 -11.47
C VAL A 11 32.77 16.43 -11.36
N LEU A 12 32.23 16.16 -10.16
CA LEU A 12 31.26 15.09 -9.95
C LEU A 12 29.99 15.28 -10.78
N CYS A 13 29.45 16.51 -10.82
CA CYS A 13 28.26 16.84 -11.63
C CYS A 13 28.54 16.66 -13.13
N GLN A 14 29.72 17.04 -13.61
CA GLN A 14 30.12 16.90 -15.01
C GLN A 14 30.29 15.44 -15.42
N VAL A 15 30.97 14.63 -14.60
CA VAL A 15 31.14 13.18 -14.84
C VAL A 15 29.80 12.45 -14.83
N MET A 16 28.88 12.85 -13.94
CA MET A 16 27.55 12.25 -13.82
C MET A 16 26.51 12.81 -14.81
N GLY A 17 26.85 13.83 -15.60
CA GLY A 17 25.92 14.48 -16.54
C GLY A 17 24.75 15.21 -15.86
N VAL A 18 24.90 15.64 -14.61
CA VAL A 18 23.85 16.31 -13.84
C VAL A 18 24.19 17.80 -13.69
N SER A 19 23.19 18.68 -13.72
CA SER A 19 23.45 20.10 -13.44
C SER A 19 23.74 20.34 -11.96
N ARG A 20 24.58 21.33 -11.67
CA ARG A 20 24.88 21.76 -10.28
C ARG A 20 23.61 22.14 -9.52
N SER A 21 22.67 22.81 -10.20
CA SER A 21 21.38 23.20 -9.62
C SER A 21 20.51 21.99 -9.28
N ALA A 22 20.52 20.93 -10.10
CA ALA A 22 19.82 19.69 -9.80
C ALA A 22 20.45 18.96 -8.60
N PHE A 23 21.79 18.93 -8.50
CA PHE A 23 22.49 18.36 -7.34
C PHE A 23 22.12 19.08 -6.03
N TYR A 24 22.21 20.41 -5.98
CA TYR A 24 21.85 21.16 -4.78
C TYR A 24 20.35 21.12 -4.50
N GLY A 25 19.50 21.13 -5.54
CA GLY A 25 18.06 20.95 -5.39
C GLY A 25 17.68 19.59 -4.82
N TRP A 26 18.43 18.53 -5.15
CA TRP A 26 18.29 17.21 -4.54
C TRP A 26 18.82 17.20 -3.10
N LYS A 27 20.02 17.76 -2.86
CA LYS A 27 20.66 17.82 -1.53
C LYS A 27 19.82 18.61 -0.51
N GLN A 28 19.16 19.69 -0.96
CA GLN A 28 18.27 20.52 -0.13
C GLN A 28 16.88 19.92 0.10
N ARG A 29 16.54 18.80 -0.56
CA ARG A 29 15.30 18.06 -0.29
C ARG A 29 15.62 16.96 0.71
N PRO A 30 15.52 17.20 2.03
CA PRO A 30 15.60 16.11 2.98
C PRO A 30 14.51 15.10 2.61
N GLY A 31 14.92 13.86 2.37
CA GLY A 31 13.96 12.76 2.25
C GLY A 31 13.05 12.78 3.48
N LYS A 32 11.76 12.53 3.31
CA LYS A 32 10.83 12.46 4.45
C LYS A 32 11.30 11.33 5.36
N LEU A 33 11.94 11.67 6.47
CA LEU A 33 12.38 10.69 7.46
C LEU A 33 11.13 10.14 8.13
N ILE A 34 10.82 8.88 7.85
CA ILE A 34 9.69 8.20 8.48
C ILE A 34 10.21 7.63 9.81
N PRO A 35 9.64 8.03 10.97
CA PRO A 35 10.10 7.52 12.25
C PRO A 35 9.93 6.00 12.32
N ALA A 36 10.80 5.33 13.06
CA ALA A 36 10.83 3.86 13.17
C ALA A 36 9.48 3.29 13.65
N GLN A 37 8.80 3.98 14.56
CA GLN A 37 7.46 3.60 15.03
C GLN A 37 6.42 3.64 13.92
N GLU A 38 6.44 4.65 13.05
CA GLU A 38 5.52 4.72 11.92
C GLU A 38 5.82 3.62 10.89
N LEU A 39 7.09 3.28 10.67
CA LEU A 39 7.47 2.13 9.85
C LEU A 39 6.94 0.82 10.43
N LYS A 40 7.06 0.61 11.75
CA LYS A 40 6.52 -0.57 12.44
C LYS A 40 5.01 -0.67 12.28
N MET A 41 4.30 0.45 12.49
CA MET A 41 2.85 0.52 12.29
C MET A 41 2.46 0.22 10.84
N ARG A 42 3.15 0.79 9.85
CA ARG A 42 2.89 0.51 8.42
C ARG A 42 3.09 -0.97 8.08
N ARG A 43 4.17 -1.60 8.58
CA ARG A 43 4.39 -3.04 8.42
C ARG A 43 3.24 -3.85 9.03
N ARG A 44 2.78 -3.46 10.22
CA ARG A 44 1.68 -4.13 10.90
C ARG A 44 0.36 -4.00 10.14
N MET A 45 0.03 -2.81 9.64
CA MET A 45 -1.13 -2.58 8.78
C MET A 45 -1.13 -3.49 7.55
N LYS A 46 0.02 -3.64 6.88
CA LYS A 46 0.15 -4.52 5.71
C LYS A 46 -0.12 -5.98 6.08
N LYS A 47 0.48 -6.47 7.17
CA LYS A 47 0.26 -7.83 7.68
C LYS A 47 -1.21 -8.08 8.04
N LEU A 48 -1.87 -7.15 8.71
CA LEU A 48 -3.30 -7.26 9.04
C LEU A 48 -4.18 -7.30 7.79
N PHE A 49 -3.83 -6.52 6.77
CA PHE A 49 -4.54 -6.49 5.50
C PHE A 49 -4.40 -7.81 4.73
N GLU A 50 -3.19 -8.36 4.64
CA GLU A 50 -2.91 -9.66 4.01
C GLU A 50 -3.62 -10.81 4.74
N LEU A 51 -3.57 -10.83 6.08
CA LEU A 51 -4.28 -11.83 6.90
C LEU A 51 -5.79 -11.80 6.67
N SER A 52 -6.35 -10.63 6.38
CA SER A 52 -7.77 -10.46 6.07
C SER A 52 -8.15 -10.82 4.63
N ARG A 53 -7.19 -11.24 3.80
CA ARG A 53 -7.36 -11.45 2.35
C ARG A 53 -7.97 -10.21 1.67
N GLU A 54 -7.40 -9.04 1.97
CA GLU A 54 -7.79 -7.76 1.38
C GLU A 54 -9.21 -7.27 1.72
N SER A 55 -9.90 -7.90 2.67
CA SER A 55 -11.27 -7.50 3.07
C SER A 55 -11.29 -6.39 4.14
N LEU A 56 -10.15 -6.12 4.81
CA LEU A 56 -10.10 -5.21 5.95
C LEU A 56 -10.15 -3.73 5.52
N GLY A 57 -11.30 -3.10 5.77
CA GLY A 57 -11.51 -1.67 5.55
C GLY A 57 -10.92 -0.75 6.61
N ASN A 58 -10.97 0.56 6.37
CA ASN A 58 -10.36 1.57 7.24
C ASN A 58 -10.92 1.61 8.68
N ARG A 59 -12.22 1.33 8.86
CA ARG A 59 -12.87 1.29 10.18
C ARG A 59 -12.36 0.13 11.02
N GLU A 60 -12.31 -1.06 10.42
CA GLU A 60 -11.86 -2.27 11.10
C GLU A 60 -10.33 -2.28 11.30
N MET A 61 -9.57 -1.76 10.34
CA MET A 61 -8.13 -1.54 10.49
C MET A 61 -7.83 -0.64 11.69
N MET A 62 -8.55 0.47 11.85
CA MET A 62 -8.41 1.36 13.01
C MET A 62 -8.70 0.64 14.32
N LYS A 63 -9.79 -0.15 14.40
CA LYS A 63 -10.13 -0.92 15.61
C LYS A 63 -9.02 -1.91 15.97
N LYS A 64 -8.51 -2.67 15.00
CA LYS A 64 -7.41 -3.62 15.23
C LYS A 64 -6.13 -2.93 15.69
N LEU A 65 -5.76 -1.81 15.07
CA LEU A 65 -4.60 -1.04 15.48
C LEU A 65 -4.74 -0.49 16.90
N ARG A 66 -5.93 0.02 17.27
CA ARG A 66 -6.20 0.47 18.65
C ARG A 66 -6.15 -0.67 19.66
N GLY A 67 -6.67 -1.85 19.30
CA GLY A 67 -6.56 -3.06 20.12
C GLY A 67 -5.12 -3.53 20.32
N GLU A 68 -4.22 -3.19 19.40
CA GLU A 68 -2.78 -3.44 19.51
C GLU A 68 -2.00 -2.31 20.22
N GLY A 69 -2.70 -1.29 20.74
CA GLY A 69 -2.10 -0.18 21.49
C GLY A 69 -1.68 1.03 20.65
N TYR A 70 -2.07 1.10 19.36
CA TYR A 70 -1.79 2.27 18.52
C TYR A 70 -2.88 3.34 18.65
N GLU A 71 -2.50 4.54 19.07
CA GLU A 71 -3.38 5.71 19.04
C GLU A 71 -3.48 6.29 17.63
N ILE A 72 -4.46 5.81 16.86
CA ILE A 72 -4.70 6.28 15.49
C ILE A 72 -6.17 6.62 15.23
N GLY A 73 -6.39 7.72 14.51
CA GLY A 73 -7.70 8.16 14.05
C GLY A 73 -8.05 7.64 12.65
N ARG A 74 -9.35 7.59 12.35
CA ARG A 74 -9.90 7.10 11.07
C ARG A 74 -9.31 7.80 9.84
N TYR A 75 -9.14 9.12 9.91
CA TYR A 75 -8.58 9.91 8.81
C TYR A 75 -7.12 9.51 8.50
N ARG A 76 -6.30 9.35 9.55
CA ARG A 76 -4.90 8.94 9.40
C ARG A 76 -4.80 7.53 8.82
N VAL A 77 -5.62 6.59 9.27
CA VAL A 77 -5.71 5.24 8.67
C VAL A 77 -6.06 5.31 7.18
N ARG A 78 -7.10 6.07 6.80
CA ARG A 78 -7.48 6.24 5.38
C ARG A 78 -6.34 6.80 4.53
N LYS A 79 -5.65 7.83 5.04
CA LYS A 79 -4.50 8.44 4.35
C LYS A 79 -3.36 7.44 4.16
N LEU A 80 -3.02 6.69 5.21
CA LEU A 80 -1.98 5.67 5.15
C LEU A 80 -2.34 4.52 4.20
N MET A 81 -3.59 4.01 4.24
CA MET A 81 -4.05 3.00 3.29
C MET A 81 -3.93 3.49 1.85
N LYS A 82 -4.29 4.75 1.55
CA LYS A 82 -4.14 5.36 0.22
C LYS A 82 -2.66 5.47 -0.18
N GLN A 83 -1.79 5.93 0.73
CA GLN A 83 -0.35 6.04 0.48
C GLN A 83 0.31 4.68 0.22
N MET A 84 -0.17 3.64 0.91
CA MET A 84 0.31 2.26 0.77
C MET A 84 -0.41 1.48 -0.33
N LYS A 85 -1.34 2.09 -1.06
CA LYS A 85 -2.16 1.46 -2.12
C LYS A 85 -2.91 0.21 -1.65
N LEU A 86 -3.37 0.19 -0.39
CA LEU A 86 -4.20 -0.90 0.14
C LEU A 86 -5.65 -0.71 -0.29
N ILE A 87 -6.09 -1.51 -1.27
CA ILE A 87 -7.43 -1.44 -1.87
C ILE A 87 -8.26 -2.60 -1.37
N VAL A 88 -9.33 -2.31 -0.64
CA VAL A 88 -10.24 -3.32 -0.09
C VAL A 88 -10.96 -4.03 -1.24
N ARG A 89 -10.99 -5.36 -1.21
CA ARG A 89 -11.72 -6.18 -2.17
C ARG A 89 -12.77 -6.99 -1.42
N GLN A 90 -14.03 -6.76 -1.78
CA GLN A 90 -15.14 -7.53 -1.24
C GLN A 90 -15.15 -8.92 -1.87
N ARG A 91 -15.30 -9.95 -1.04
CA ARG A 91 -15.50 -11.31 -1.53
C ARG A 91 -16.88 -11.41 -2.17
N VAL A 92 -16.92 -11.78 -3.45
CA VAL A 92 -18.15 -12.12 -4.15
C VAL A 92 -18.28 -13.64 -4.14
N ALA A 93 -19.45 -14.15 -3.75
CA ALA A 93 -19.74 -15.58 -3.83
C ALA A 93 -19.81 -16.01 -5.30
N TYR A 94 -19.20 -17.15 -5.62
CA TYR A 94 -19.28 -17.72 -6.96
C TYR A 94 -20.72 -18.17 -7.25
N LYS A 95 -21.32 -17.65 -8.32
CA LYS A 95 -22.66 -18.07 -8.76
C LYS A 95 -22.54 -19.32 -9.62
N VAL A 96 -22.92 -20.47 -9.08
CA VAL A 96 -23.00 -21.74 -9.83
C VAL A 96 -24.09 -21.60 -10.89
N LYS A 97 -23.72 -21.72 -12.17
CA LYS A 97 -24.70 -21.82 -13.25
C LYS A 97 -25.28 -23.24 -13.21
N ARG A 98 -26.58 -23.36 -12.96
CA ARG A 98 -27.28 -24.64 -13.17
C ARG A 98 -27.50 -24.80 -14.67
N SER A 99 -26.89 -25.82 -15.27
CA SER A 99 -27.25 -26.29 -16.61
C SER A 99 -28.70 -26.73 -16.58
N ALA A 100 -29.53 -26.22 -17.50
CA ALA A 100 -30.90 -26.69 -17.64
C ALA A 100 -30.87 -28.19 -18.00
N ASN A 101 -31.54 -29.02 -17.19
CA ASN A 101 -31.62 -30.45 -17.42
C ASN A 101 -32.69 -30.69 -18.50
N ILE A 102 -32.29 -31.10 -19.70
CA ILE A 102 -33.17 -31.25 -20.88
C ILE A 102 -34.26 -32.31 -20.63
N LEU A 103 -34.05 -33.22 -19.67
CA LEU A 103 -34.96 -34.32 -19.32
C LEU A 103 -36.30 -33.89 -18.72
N THR A 104 -36.47 -32.65 -18.23
CA THR A 104 -37.76 -32.19 -17.69
C THR A 104 -38.77 -31.77 -18.76
N LEU A 105 -38.34 -31.57 -20.01
CA LEU A 105 -39.22 -31.14 -21.12
C LEU A 105 -39.88 -32.31 -21.86
N LEU A 106 -39.41 -33.54 -21.66
CA LEU A 106 -39.91 -34.74 -22.35
C LEU A 106 -40.90 -35.57 -21.51
N LEU A 107 -41.08 -35.22 -20.23
CA LEU A 107 -41.96 -35.95 -19.29
C LEU A 107 -43.33 -35.28 -19.09
N THR A 108 -43.60 -34.15 -19.74
CA THR A 108 -44.89 -33.42 -19.66
C THR A 108 -45.78 -33.63 -20.89
N THR A 109 -45.37 -34.52 -21.81
CA THR A 109 -46.10 -34.82 -23.06
C THR A 109 -46.66 -36.24 -23.11
N TYR A 110 -46.80 -36.91 -21.96
CA TYR A 110 -47.45 -38.22 -21.84
C TYR A 110 -48.61 -38.15 -20.85
#